data_AF-A0A5M8Q646-F1
#
_entry.id   AF-A0A5M8Q646-F1
#
_cell.length_a   1.000
_cell.length_b   1.000
_cell.length_c   1.000
_cell.angle_alpha   90.00
_cell.angle_beta   90.00
_cell.angle_gamma   90.00
#
_symmetry.space_group_name_H-M   'P 1'
#
loop_
_entity.id
_entity.type
_entity.pdbx_description
1 polymer ?
#
loop_
_entity_poly.entity_id
_entity_poly.type
_entity_poly.pdbx_seq_one_letter_code
_entity_poly.pdbx_strand_id
1 'polypeptide(L)'
;MSDVSRARPSTATAAGALMLLEGLGMIAVAVWLAIAALGDPVEHIAGGLFLAVLAAGAALFLAAAGKAMLDGRAWSRAAAVVWHVLLLGVALGTFDGGEGPVWLAVLLAAVAITGFTLVLRRSVTGWLRRDE
;
A
#
# COMPACT_ATOMS: atom_id res chain seq x y z
N MET A 1 -18.90 36.50 -5.02
CA MET A 1 -18.43 35.43 -5.93
C MET A 1 -16.93 35.29 -5.72
N SER A 2 -16.53 34.56 -4.68
CA SER A 2 -15.12 34.27 -4.40
C SER A 2 -14.89 32.79 -4.67
N ASP A 3 -14.29 32.52 -5.82
CA ASP A 3 -13.73 31.23 -6.17
C ASP A 3 -12.58 30.90 -5.20
N VAL A 4 -12.92 30.48 -3.99
CA VAL A 4 -12.01 29.61 -3.24
C VAL A 4 -12.07 28.30 -3.99
N SER A 5 -11.20 28.16 -4.99
CA SER A 5 -10.97 26.92 -5.72
C SER A 5 -11.08 25.78 -4.72
N ARG A 6 -11.97 24.83 -5.02
CA ARG A 6 -12.28 23.62 -4.25
C ARG A 6 -11.04 22.70 -4.26
N ALA A 7 -9.92 23.19 -3.74
CA ALA A 7 -8.61 22.60 -3.85
C ALA A 7 -8.58 21.31 -3.04
N ARG A 8 -7.95 20.30 -3.64
CA ARG A 8 -7.82 18.98 -3.03
C ARG A 8 -7.00 19.08 -1.74
N PRO A 9 -7.45 18.50 -0.61
CA PRO A 9 -6.69 18.58 0.63
C PRO A 9 -5.32 17.93 0.46
N SER A 10 -4.26 18.62 0.90
CA SER A 10 -2.88 18.12 0.81
C SER A 10 -2.71 16.72 1.44
N THR A 11 -3.48 16.42 2.50
CA THR A 11 -3.49 15.11 3.15
C THR A 11 -4.04 13.99 2.27
N ALA A 12 -5.06 14.27 1.45
CA ALA A 12 -5.62 13.28 0.52
C ALA A 12 -4.64 13.03 -0.63
N THR A 13 -3.96 14.09 -1.11
CA THR A 13 -2.88 13.95 -2.09
C THR A 13 -1.73 13.12 -1.53
N ALA A 14 -1.29 13.40 -0.29
CA ALA A 14 -0.23 12.64 0.37
C ALA A 14 -0.60 11.17 0.57
N ALA A 15 -1.83 10.88 1.04
CA ALA A 15 -2.28 9.50 1.23
C ALA A 15 -2.37 8.74 -0.10
N GLY A 16 -2.94 9.35 -1.16
CA GLY A 16 -2.99 8.72 -2.47
C GLY A 16 -1.61 8.53 -3.09
N ALA A 17 -0.70 9.50 -2.95
CA ALA A 17 0.68 9.39 -3.42
C ALA A 17 1.45 8.29 -2.66
N LEU A 18 1.24 8.15 -1.35
CA LEU A 18 1.81 7.07 -0.56
C LEU A 18 1.37 5.70 -1.08
N MET A 19 0.07 5.51 -1.34
CA MET A 19 -0.44 4.24 -1.90
C MET A 19 0.15 3.93 -3.27
N LEU A 20 0.34 4.93 -4.13
CA LEU A 20 1.01 4.74 -5.42
C LEU A 20 2.47 4.34 -5.25
N LEU A 21 3.17 4.95 -4.29
CA LEU A 21 4.56 4.62 -3.96
C LEU A 21 4.68 3.19 -3.41
N GLU A 22 3.79 2.78 -2.52
CA GLU A 22 3.70 1.40 -2.03
C GLU A 22 3.42 0.42 -3.18
N GLY A 23 2.54 0.80 -4.12
CA GLY A 23 2.29 0.03 -5.33
C GLY A 23 3.56 -0.18 -6.17
N LEU A 24 4.39 0.85 -6.34
CA LEU A 24 5.69 0.73 -7.00
C LEU A 24 6.64 -0.20 -6.23
N GLY A 25 6.65 -0.11 -4.90
CA GLY A 25 7.39 -1.06 -4.05
C GLY A 25 6.93 -2.50 -4.27
N MET A 26 5.63 -2.74 -4.38
CA MET A 26 5.07 -4.07 -4.65
C MET A 26 5.42 -4.60 -6.05
N ILE A 27 5.60 -3.72 -7.05
CA ILE A 27 6.15 -4.14 -8.36
C ILE A 27 7.58 -4.64 -8.18
N ALA A 28 8.42 -3.93 -7.44
CA ALA A 28 9.79 -4.36 -7.19
C ALA A 28 9.84 -5.72 -6.46
N VAL A 29 8.97 -5.92 -5.46
CA VAL A 29 8.81 -7.21 -4.77
C VAL A 29 8.35 -8.31 -5.72
N ALA A 30 7.37 -8.05 -6.59
CA ALA A 30 6.89 -9.02 -7.56
C ALA A 30 7.99 -9.46 -8.54
N VAL A 31 8.76 -8.50 -9.07
CA VAL A 31 9.89 -8.76 -9.97
C VAL A 31 10.98 -9.57 -9.24
N TRP A 32 11.31 -9.19 -8.01
CA TRP A 32 12.27 -9.92 -7.19
C TRP A 32 11.84 -11.38 -6.98
N LEU A 33 10.59 -11.59 -6.56
CA LEU A 33 10.03 -12.93 -6.34
C LEU A 33 10.03 -13.77 -7.62
N ALA A 34 9.71 -13.17 -8.77
CA ALA A 34 9.76 -13.87 -10.04
C ALA A 34 11.19 -14.29 -10.41
N ILE A 35 12.18 -13.42 -10.23
CA ILE A 35 13.59 -13.74 -10.50
C ILE A 35 14.09 -14.82 -9.53
N ALA A 36 13.78 -14.69 -8.24
CA ALA A 36 14.16 -15.66 -7.22
C ALA A 36 13.57 -17.05 -7.51
N ALA A 37 12.28 -17.11 -7.86
CA ALA A 37 11.59 -18.35 -8.18
C ALA A 37 12.22 -19.09 -9.37
N LEU A 38 12.74 -18.37 -10.37
CA LEU A 38 13.41 -18.97 -11.52
C LEU A 38 14.80 -19.53 -11.20
N GLY A 39 15.40 -19.10 -10.09
CA GLY A 39 16.68 -19.61 -9.59
C GLY A 39 16.54 -20.80 -8.64
N ASP A 40 15.33 -21.09 -8.17
CA ASP A 40 15.05 -22.16 -7.21
C ASP A 40 14.92 -23.56 -7.87
N PRO A 41 15.05 -24.65 -7.09
CA PRO A 41 14.72 -25.98 -7.54
C PRO A 41 13.30 -26.07 -8.11
N VAL A 42 13.09 -26.97 -9.09
CA VAL A 42 11.84 -27.06 -9.87
C VAL A 42 10.61 -27.25 -8.98
N GLU A 43 10.76 -27.95 -7.85
CA GLU A 43 9.69 -28.20 -6.90
C GLU A 43 9.14 -26.91 -6.24
N HIS A 44 9.93 -25.83 -6.23
CA HIS A 44 9.60 -24.56 -5.56
C HIS A 44 9.20 -23.42 -6.51
N ILE A 45 9.48 -23.56 -7.81
CA ILE A 45 9.19 -22.53 -8.84
C ILE A 45 7.72 -22.11 -8.81
N ALA A 46 6.80 -23.07 -8.72
CA ALA A 46 5.36 -22.80 -8.74
C ALA A 46 4.92 -21.91 -7.58
N GLY A 47 5.45 -22.17 -6.37
CA GLY A 47 5.16 -21.36 -5.19
C GLY A 47 5.71 -19.94 -5.31
N GLY A 48 6.96 -19.81 -5.77
CA GLY A 48 7.59 -18.50 -5.99
C GLY A 48 6.87 -17.65 -7.04
N LEU A 49 6.50 -18.24 -8.18
CA LEU A 49 5.72 -17.56 -9.21
C LEU A 49 4.32 -17.18 -8.74
N PHE A 50 3.66 -18.04 -7.95
CA PHE A 50 2.37 -17.72 -7.35
C PHE A 50 2.46 -16.47 -6.45
N LEU A 51 3.48 -16.38 -5.60
CA LEU A 51 3.73 -15.21 -4.77
C LEU A 51 4.05 -13.96 -5.61
N ALA A 52 4.81 -14.11 -6.70
CA ALA A 52 5.09 -13.01 -7.62
C ALA A 52 3.81 -12.45 -8.26
N VAL A 53 2.90 -13.33 -8.69
CA VAL A 53 1.60 -12.93 -9.25
C VAL A 53 0.72 -12.25 -8.18
N LEU A 54 0.68 -12.76 -6.95
CA LEU A 54 -0.03 -12.10 -5.85
C LEU A 54 0.54 -10.72 -5.55
N ALA A 55 1.87 -10.57 -5.53
CA ALA A 55 2.52 -9.27 -5.32
C ALA A 55 2.20 -8.28 -6.46
N ALA A 56 2.19 -8.75 -7.71
CA ALA A 56 1.76 -7.94 -8.85
C ALA A 56 0.28 -7.53 -8.74
N GLY A 57 -0.59 -8.45 -8.32
CA GLY A 57 -2.00 -8.16 -8.04
C GLY A 57 -2.18 -7.10 -6.93
N ALA A 58 -1.41 -7.20 -5.86
CA ALA A 58 -1.37 -6.20 -4.80
C ALA A 58 -0.90 -4.83 -5.30
N ALA A 59 0.11 -4.78 -6.18
CA ALA A 59 0.56 -3.54 -6.82
C ALA A 59 -0.56 -2.89 -7.64
N LEU A 60 -1.29 -3.67 -8.44
CA LEU A 60 -2.44 -3.17 -9.22
C LEU A 60 -3.55 -2.67 -8.31
N PHE A 61 -3.85 -3.39 -7.24
CA PHE A 61 -4.82 -2.99 -6.22
C PHE A 61 -4.44 -1.65 -5.59
N LEU A 62 -3.18 -1.47 -5.20
CA LEU A 62 -2.66 -0.23 -4.65
C LEU A 62 -2.70 0.93 -5.65
N ALA A 63 -2.38 0.67 -6.91
CA ALA A 63 -2.47 1.66 -7.97
C ALA A 63 -3.92 2.13 -8.18
N ALA A 64 -4.88 1.19 -8.15
CA ALA A 64 -6.30 1.49 -8.30
C ALA A 64 -6.87 2.23 -7.07
N ALA A 65 -6.54 1.77 -5.86
CA ALA A 65 -6.96 2.40 -4.61
C ALA A 65 -6.33 3.79 -4.45
N GLY A 66 -5.05 3.94 -4.78
CA GLY A 66 -4.33 5.20 -4.84
C GLY A 66 -5.00 6.19 -5.79
N LYS A 67 -5.26 5.80 -7.06
CA LYS A 67 -6.00 6.64 -8.01
C LYS A 67 -7.42 6.99 -7.51
N ALA A 68 -8.16 6.02 -6.98
CA ALA A 68 -9.48 6.27 -6.41
C ALA A 68 -9.45 7.26 -5.22
N MET A 69 -8.39 7.19 -4.40
CA MET A 69 -8.05 8.14 -3.34
C MET A 69 -7.51 9.46 -3.91
N LEU A 70 -7.17 9.55 -5.20
CA LEU A 70 -6.92 10.80 -5.91
C LEU A 70 -8.18 11.41 -6.52
N ASP A 71 -9.15 10.58 -6.87
CA ASP A 71 -10.37 10.98 -7.57
C ASP A 71 -11.54 11.39 -6.66
N GLY A 72 -11.63 10.84 -5.44
CA GLY A 72 -12.66 11.23 -4.45
C GLY A 72 -13.43 10.06 -3.89
N ARG A 73 -13.10 8.84 -4.31
CA ARG A 73 -14.00 7.70 -4.21
C ARG A 73 -13.97 7.06 -2.82
N ALA A 74 -15.11 7.04 -2.13
CA ALA A 74 -15.24 6.58 -0.74
C ALA A 74 -14.68 5.17 -0.44
N TRP A 75 -14.74 4.25 -1.41
CA TRP A 75 -14.25 2.86 -1.24
C TRP A 75 -12.73 2.79 -1.01
N SER A 76 -11.96 3.78 -1.49
CA SER A 76 -10.51 3.84 -1.34
C SER A 76 -10.05 3.89 0.11
N ARG A 77 -10.88 4.40 1.02
CA ARG A 77 -10.60 4.44 2.46
C ARG A 77 -10.49 3.04 3.05
N ALA A 78 -11.48 2.19 2.76
CA ALA A 78 -11.51 0.82 3.26
C ALA A 78 -10.33 0.02 2.69
N ALA A 79 -10.04 0.21 1.39
CA ALA A 79 -8.89 -0.39 0.73
C ALA A 79 -7.57 0.00 1.41
N ALA A 80 -7.37 1.28 1.68
CA ALA A 80 -6.17 1.77 2.36
C ALA A 80 -6.06 1.18 3.78
N VAL A 81 -7.13 1.20 4.57
CA VAL A 81 -7.13 0.60 5.93
C VAL A 81 -6.72 -0.86 5.90
N VAL A 82 -7.31 -1.67 5.01
CA VAL A 82 -6.98 -3.09 4.86
C VAL A 82 -5.51 -3.26 4.50
N TRP A 83 -4.99 -2.49 3.54
CA TRP A 83 -3.59 -2.55 3.15
C TRP A 83 -2.63 -2.28 4.31
N HIS A 84 -2.87 -1.24 5.10
CA HIS A 84 -1.97 -0.89 6.20
C HIS A 84 -2.04 -1.91 7.34
N VAL A 85 -3.20 -2.54 7.57
CA VAL A 85 -3.33 -3.65 8.51
C VAL A 85 -2.53 -4.87 8.03
N LEU A 86 -2.60 -5.20 6.74
CA LEU A 86 -1.78 -6.27 6.16
C LEU A 86 -0.29 -5.95 6.28
N LEU A 87 0.11 -4.69 6.02
CA LEU A 87 1.49 -4.24 6.11
C LEU A 87 2.04 -4.34 7.55
N LEU A 88 1.21 -4.08 8.57
CA LEU A 88 1.57 -4.35 9.97
C LEU A 88 1.80 -5.84 10.22
N GLY A 89 0.95 -6.71 9.68
CA GLY A 89 1.15 -8.16 9.75
C GLY A 89 2.48 -8.59 9.11
N VAL A 90 2.82 -8.03 7.94
CA VAL A 90 4.10 -8.27 7.27
C VAL A 90 5.27 -7.74 8.11
N ALA A 91 5.15 -6.56 8.72
CA ALA A 91 6.17 -6.01 9.59
C ALA A 91 6.46 -6.93 10.79
N LEU A 92 5.41 -7.45 11.43
CA LEU A 92 5.53 -8.40 12.55
C LEU A 92 6.16 -9.73 12.09
N GLY A 93 5.76 -10.26 10.94
CA GLY A 93 6.38 -11.45 10.37
C GLY A 93 7.85 -11.25 10.00
N THR A 94 8.22 -10.05 9.54
CA THR A 94 9.61 -9.69 9.18
C THR A 94 10.51 -9.56 10.42
N PHE A 95 9.93 -9.27 11.58
CA PHE A 95 10.69 -9.07 12.82
C PHE A 95 11.33 -10.36 13.36
N ASP A 96 10.81 -11.53 12.98
CA ASP A 96 11.31 -12.90 13.27
C ASP A 96 12.16 -13.04 14.55
N GLY A 97 11.61 -12.62 15.69
CA GLY A 97 12.24 -12.75 17.01
C GLY A 97 13.60 -12.05 17.21
N GLY A 98 14.05 -11.22 16.27
CA GLY A 98 15.37 -10.55 16.27
C GLY A 98 16.40 -11.13 15.29
N GLU A 99 16.11 -12.26 14.63
CA GLU A 99 16.98 -12.85 13.60
C GLU A 99 16.67 -12.29 12.20
N GLY A 100 15.42 -11.88 11.98
CA GLY A 100 15.00 -11.17 10.77
C GLY A 100 15.59 -9.75 10.68
N PRO A 101 15.50 -9.10 9.50
CA PRO A 101 15.97 -7.73 9.31
C PRO A 101 15.10 -6.74 10.10
N VAL A 102 15.45 -6.52 11.38
CA VAL A 102 14.70 -5.66 12.32
C VAL A 102 14.49 -4.25 11.77
N TRP A 103 15.49 -3.68 11.10
CA TRP A 103 15.39 -2.35 10.49
C TRP A 103 14.27 -2.28 9.44
N LEU A 104 14.06 -3.35 8.68
CA LEU A 104 13.02 -3.45 7.66
C LEU A 104 11.65 -3.58 8.31
N ALA A 105 11.53 -4.42 9.34
CA ALA A 105 10.30 -4.55 10.13
C ALA A 105 9.86 -3.20 10.70
N VAL A 106 10.79 -2.43 11.28
CA VAL A 106 10.52 -1.09 11.83
C VAL A 106 10.09 -0.12 10.73
N LEU A 107 10.76 -0.14 9.58
CA LEU A 107 10.40 0.72 8.44
C LEU A 107 8.98 0.42 7.95
N LEU A 108 8.63 -0.85 7.76
CA LEU A 108 7.30 -1.27 7.33
C LEU A 108 6.23 -0.87 8.35
N ALA A 109 6.49 -1.05 9.64
CA ALA A 109 5.59 -0.61 10.70
C ALA A 109 5.39 0.92 10.70
N ALA A 110 6.47 1.69 10.51
CA ALA A 110 6.40 3.14 10.44
C ALA A 110 5.58 3.63 9.24
N VAL A 111 5.74 3.00 8.07
CA VAL A 111 4.93 3.29 6.87
C VAL A 111 3.46 2.96 7.14
N ALA A 112 3.19 1.78 7.69
CA ALA A 112 1.83 1.33 7.99
C ALA A 112 1.12 2.29 8.97
N ILE A 113 1.79 2.69 10.05
CA ILE A 113 1.24 3.64 11.02
C ILE A 113 1.02 5.01 10.36
N THR A 114 1.99 5.50 9.60
CA THR A 114 1.91 6.81 8.94
C THR A 114 0.72 6.88 8.00
N GLY A 115 0.58 5.92 7.09
CA GLY A 115 -0.54 5.94 6.16
C GLY A 115 -1.89 5.69 6.83
N PHE A 116 -1.95 4.87 7.88
CA PHE A 116 -3.17 4.71 8.69
C PHE A 116 -3.60 6.05 9.33
N THR A 117 -2.66 6.80 9.89
CA THR A 117 -2.96 8.13 10.46
C THR A 117 -3.40 9.14 9.41
N LEU A 118 -2.81 9.09 8.20
CA LEU A 118 -3.22 9.96 7.10
C LEU A 118 -4.64 9.65 6.61
N VAL A 119 -4.98 8.37 6.46
CA VAL A 119 -6.30 7.91 5.99
C VAL A 119 -7.41 8.26 6.99
N LEU A 120 -7.12 8.19 8.29
CA LEU A 120 -8.08 8.50 9.36
C LEU A 120 -8.28 10.01 9.62
N ARG A 121 -7.47 10.89 9.03
CA ARG A 121 -7.66 12.34 9.21
C ARG A 121 -9.00 12.78 8.62
N ARG A 122 -9.73 13.60 9.38
CA ARG A 122 -11.04 14.17 8.99
C ARG A 122 -11.04 14.85 7.62
N SER A 123 -9.92 15.46 7.23
CA SER A 123 -9.76 16.11 5.92
C SER A 123 -9.90 15.12 4.75
N VAL A 124 -9.42 13.89 4.93
CA VAL A 124 -9.55 12.82 3.92
C VAL A 124 -10.97 12.28 3.92
N THR A 125 -11.55 12.06 5.10
CA THR A 125 -12.94 11.59 5.24
C THR A 125 -13.95 12.56 4.61
N GLY A 126 -13.73 13.87 4.79
CA GLY A 126 -14.60 14.90 4.23
C GLY A 126 -14.47 15.07 2.71
N TRP A 127 -13.29 14.78 2.15
CA TRP A 127 -13.09 14.82 0.70
C TRP A 127 -13.71 13.61 0.00
N LEU A 128 -13.64 12.43 0.62
CA LEU A 128 -14.19 11.18 0.09
C LEU A 128 -15.73 11.10 0.09
N ARG A 129 -16.40 11.95 0.89
CA ARG A 129 -17.87 12.04 0.96
C ARG A 129 -18.49 12.89 -0.15
N ARG A 130 -17.69 13.48 -1.06
CA ARG A 130 -18.22 14.33 -2.13
C ARG A 130 -18.86 13.55 -3.28
N ASP A 131 -18.64 12.25 -3.33
CA ASP A 131 -19.17 11.35 -4.37
C ASP A 131 -20.43 10.56 -3.89
N GLU A 132 -20.94 10.84 -2.69
CA GLU A 132 -22.22 10.33 -2.16
C GLU A 132 -23.31 11.39 -2.30
#